data_AF-A0A954CBQ4-F1
#
_entry.id   AF-A0A954CBQ4-F1
#
_cell.length_a   1.000
_cell.length_b   1.000
_cell.length_c   1.000
_cell.angle_alpha   90.00
_cell.angle_beta   90.00
_cell.angle_gamma   90.00
#
_symmetry.space_group_name_H-M   'P 1'
#
loop_
_entity.id
_entity.type
_entity.pdbx_description
1 polymer ?
#
loop_
_entity_poly.entity_id
_entity_poly.type
_entity_poly.pdbx_seq_one_letter_code
_entity_poly.pdbx_strand_id
1 'polypeptide(L)'
;MDRTAYDKPSILTRIAVGKGVGFLIGLAGFIVLPWLWPDADPLLRWGILLWYATLGAVVGVFGVLSYNPVLRLPMPWWVRAPII
;
A
#
# COMPACT_ATOMS: atom_id res chain seq x y z
N MET A 1 5.05 -21.53 31.40
CA MET A 1 3.95 -21.06 30.52
C MET A 1 4.34 -19.67 30.06
N ASP A 2 5.17 -19.60 29.02
CA ASP A 2 5.88 -18.37 28.63
C ASP A 2 5.00 -17.50 27.71
N ARG A 3 4.57 -16.34 28.19
CA ARG A 3 3.65 -15.41 27.51
C ARG A 3 4.39 -14.26 26.81
N THR A 4 5.41 -14.56 26.01
CA THR A 4 6.16 -13.54 25.26
C THR A 4 5.98 -13.64 23.74
N ALA A 5 5.14 -14.58 23.28
CA ALA A 5 4.76 -14.66 21.88
C ALA A 5 3.72 -13.58 21.56
N TYR A 6 4.09 -12.67 20.65
CA TYR A 6 3.15 -11.96 19.76
C TYR A 6 2.54 -10.63 20.23
N ASP A 7 3.38 -9.68 20.64
CA ASP A 7 2.93 -8.29 20.90
C ASP A 7 3.68 -7.25 20.06
N LYS A 8 3.99 -7.59 18.80
CA LYS A 8 4.58 -6.66 17.82
C LYS A 8 3.56 -6.42 16.71
N PRO A 9 3.31 -5.16 16.30
CA PRO A 9 2.54 -4.90 15.09
C PRO A 9 3.26 -5.58 13.92
N SER A 10 2.68 -6.70 13.48
CA SER A 10 3.25 -7.52 12.42
C SER A 10 3.31 -6.68 11.15
N ILE A 11 4.54 -6.38 10.71
CA ILE A 11 4.83 -5.70 9.43
C ILE A 11 4.04 -6.37 8.30
N LEU A 12 3.92 -7.70 8.36
CA LEU A 12 3.17 -8.50 7.40
C LEU A 12 1.68 -8.14 7.37
N THR A 13 1.05 -7.95 8.52
CA THR A 13 -0.37 -7.59 8.63
C THR A 13 -0.63 -6.21 8.03
N ARG A 14 0.28 -5.26 8.23
CA ARG A 14 0.16 -3.90 7.70
C ARG A 14 0.40 -3.83 6.19
N ILE A 15 1.34 -4.62 5.68
CA ILE A 15 1.53 -4.81 4.24
C ILE A 15 0.28 -5.44 3.61
N ALA A 16 -0.33 -6.42 4.29
CA ALA A 16 -1.56 -7.06 3.81
C ALA A 16 -2.72 -6.06 3.74
N VAL A 17 -2.90 -5.22 4.76
CA VAL A 17 -3.90 -4.14 4.75
C VAL A 17 -3.62 -3.14 3.64
N GLY A 18 -2.37 -2.66 3.52
CA GLY A 18 -1.99 -1.70 2.48
C GLY A 18 -2.21 -2.25 1.07
N LYS A 19 -1.79 -3.50 0.80
CA LYS A 19 -2.07 -4.19 -0.46
C LYS A 19 -3.57 -4.34 -0.72
N GLY A 20 -4.35 -4.68 0.31
CA GLY A 20 -5.80 -4.81 0.19
C GLY A 20 -6.47 -3.51 -0.23
N VAL A 21 -6.14 -2.41 0.44
CA VAL A 21 -6.67 -1.06 0.10
C VAL A 21 -6.23 -0.64 -1.30
N GLY A 22 -4.94 -0.80 -1.62
CA GLY A 22 -4.41 -0.49 -2.94
C GLY A 22 -5.05 -1.30 -4.07
N PHE A 23 -5.31 -2.59 -3.82
CA PHE A 23 -6.00 -3.46 -4.76
C PHE A 23 -7.45 -3.03 -4.98
N LEU A 24 -8.18 -2.66 -3.93
CA LEU A 24 -9.56 -2.17 -4.05
C LEU A 24 -9.65 -0.89 -4.88
N ILE A 25 -8.72 0.05 -4.65
CA ILE A 25 -8.63 1.29 -5.43
C ILE A 25 -8.27 0.98 -6.89
N GLY A 26 -7.29 0.09 -7.12
CA GLY A 26 -6.92 -0.35 -8.46
C GLY A 26 -8.06 -1.06 -9.18
N LEU A 27 -8.87 -1.85 -8.47
CA LEU A 27 -10.04 -2.55 -9.00
C LEU A 27 -11.16 -1.58 -9.35
N ALA A 28 -11.41 -0.57 -8.51
CA ALA A 28 -12.32 0.51 -8.84
C ALA A 28 -11.84 1.24 -10.12
N GLY A 29 -10.54 1.53 -10.22
CA GLY A 29 -9.94 2.09 -11.43
C GLY A 29 -10.15 1.19 -12.65
N PHE A 30 -9.93 -0.13 -12.53
CA PHE A 30 -10.13 -1.10 -13.60
C PHE A 30 -11.57 -1.12 -14.14
N ILE A 31 -12.56 -0.98 -13.25
CA ILE A 31 -14.00 -1.00 -13.60
C ILE A 31 -14.46 0.36 -14.16
N VAL A 32 -13.94 1.47 -13.63
CA VAL A 32 -14.36 2.83 -14.02
C VAL A 32 -13.64 3.31 -15.30
N LEU A 33 -12.40 2.87 -15.56
CA LEU A 33 -11.62 3.31 -16.72
C LEU A 33 -12.32 3.10 -18.08
N PRO A 34 -12.97 1.95 -18.36
CA PRO A 34 -13.70 1.75 -19.62
C PRO A 34 -14.84 2.75 -19.82
N TRP A 35 -15.41 3.27 -18.73
CA TRP A 35 -16.47 4.29 -18.78
C TRP A 35 -15.90 5.69 -19.00
N LEU A 36 -14.75 6.00 -18.39
CA LEU A 36 -14.11 7.31 -18.51
C LEU A 36 -13.33 7.46 -19.83
N TRP A 37 -12.68 6.38 -20.28
CA TRP A 37 -11.86 6.32 -21.48
C TRP A 37 -12.00 4.97 -22.19
N PRO A 38 -12.98 4.85 -23.10
CA PRO A 38 -13.29 3.60 -23.80
C PRO A 38 -12.11 3.06 -24.63
N ASP A 39 -11.37 3.97 -25.29
CA ASP A 39 -10.21 3.65 -26.14
C ASP A 39 -8.94 3.30 -25.37
N ALA A 40 -8.99 3.27 -24.03
CA ALA A 40 -7.86 2.89 -23.21
C ALA A 40 -7.48 1.41 -23.44
N ASP A 41 -6.22 1.19 -23.80
CA ASP A 41 -5.60 -0.12 -23.98
C ASP A 41 -5.87 -1.02 -22.76
N PRO A 42 -6.33 -2.28 -22.94
CA PRO A 42 -6.45 -3.26 -21.86
C PRO A 42 -5.20 -3.37 -20.97
N LEU A 43 -4.00 -3.19 -21.52
CA LEU A 43 -2.76 -3.22 -20.74
C LEU A 43 -2.69 -2.09 -19.71
N LEU A 44 -3.21 -0.90 -20.03
CA LEU A 44 -3.27 0.24 -19.11
C LEU A 44 -4.17 -0.06 -17.90
N ARG A 45 -5.28 -0.78 -18.12
CA ARG A 45 -6.21 -1.18 -17.04
C ARG A 45 -5.52 -2.13 -16.07
N TRP A 46 -4.83 -3.15 -16.58
CA TRP A 46 -4.02 -4.05 -15.76
C TRP A 46 -2.87 -3.32 -15.06
N GLY A 47 -2.23 -2.39 -15.76
CA GLY A 47 -1.20 -1.52 -15.21
C GLY A 47 -1.71 -0.75 -13.99
N ILE A 48 -2.87 -0.10 -14.10
CA ILE A 48 -3.53 0.64 -13.01
C ILE A 48 -3.84 -0.28 -11.82
N LEU A 49 -4.44 -1.44 -12.07
CA LEU A 49 -4.80 -2.40 -11.02
C LEU A 49 -3.58 -2.81 -10.19
N LEU A 50 -2.52 -3.24 -10.88
CA LEU A 50 -1.29 -3.71 -10.23
C LEU A 50 -0.51 -2.55 -9.60
N TRP A 51 -0.51 -1.38 -10.24
CA TRP A 51 0.16 -0.19 -9.74
C TRP A 51 -0.41 0.29 -8.41
N TYR A 52 -1.73 0.36 -8.28
CA TYR A 52 -2.33 0.76 -7.00
C TYR A 52 -2.15 -0.31 -5.93
N ALA A 53 -2.11 -1.60 -6.28
CA ALA A 53 -1.76 -2.66 -5.34
C ALA A 53 -0.29 -2.57 -4.85
N THR A 54 0.67 -2.24 -5.74
CA THR A 54 2.07 -2.04 -5.34
C THR A 54 2.25 -0.78 -4.51
N LEU A 55 1.60 0.34 -4.88
CA LEU A 55 1.58 1.55 -4.07
C LEU A 55 0.98 1.29 -2.68
N GLY A 56 -0.11 0.54 -2.59
CA GLY A 56 -0.68 0.12 -1.31
C GLY A 56 0.28 -0.71 -0.46
N ALA A 57 1.03 -1.61 -1.09
CA ALA A 57 2.10 -2.37 -0.42
C ALA A 57 3.20 -1.45 0.12
N VAL A 58 3.66 -0.50 -0.71
CA VAL A 58 4.66 0.50 -0.36
C VAL A 58 4.20 1.31 0.84
N VAL A 59 2.99 1.85 0.83
CA VAL A 59 2.41 2.59 1.97
C VAL A 59 2.32 1.70 3.22
N GLY A 60 1.94 0.43 3.08
CA GLY A 60 1.91 -0.53 4.19
C GLY A 60 3.29 -0.81 4.81
N VAL A 61 4.37 -0.75 4.02
CA VAL A 61 5.76 -0.86 4.50
C VAL A 61 6.21 0.44 5.15
N PHE A 62 6.05 1.58 4.47
CA PHE A 62 6.56 2.87 4.93
C PHE A 62 5.78 3.47 6.10
N GLY A 63 4.50 3.11 6.27
CA GLY A 63 3.70 3.49 7.43
C GLY A 63 4.16 2.87 8.75
N VAL A 64 5.10 1.91 8.71
CA VAL A 64 5.73 1.31 9.91
C VAL A 64 7.14 1.83 10.14
N LEU A 65 7.82 2.28 9.07
CA LEU A 65 9.17 2.78 9.13
C LEU A 65 9.19 4.22 9.67
N SER A 66 9.01 4.37 10.98
CA SER A 66 9.22 5.64 11.68
C SER A 66 10.67 6.12 11.63
N TYR A 67 11.59 5.21 11.29
CA TYR A 67 13.03 5.41 11.37
C TYR A 67 13.70 4.72 10.20
N ASN A 68 14.57 5.44 9.48
CA ASN A 68 15.37 4.84 8.41
C ASN A 68 16.56 4.09 9.05
N PRO A 69 16.64 2.75 8.96
CA PRO A 69 17.69 1.97 9.62
C PRO A 69 19.09 2.25 9.04
N VAL A 70 19.17 2.73 7.80
CA VAL A 70 20.45 3.03 7.11
C VAL A 70 20.89 4.45 7.41
N LEU A 71 19.99 5.43 7.26
CA LEU A 71 20.32 6.86 7.41
C LEU A 71 20.14 7.39 8.84
N ARG A 72 19.57 6.59 9.76
CA ARG A 72 19.29 6.97 11.16
C ARG A 72 18.47 8.25 11.33
N LEU A 73 17.71 8.63 10.30
CA LEU A 73 16.87 9.82 10.31
C LEU A 73 15.41 9.44 10.58
N PRO A 74 14.69 10.26 11.38
CA PRO A 74 13.24 10.15 11.48
C PRO A 74 12.63 10.41 10.09
N MET A 75 11.83 9.48 9.56
CA MET A 75 11.19 9.69 8.25
C MET A 75 10.24 10.89 8.32
N PRO A 76 10.15 11.78 7.30
CA PRO A 76 9.22 12.92 7.33
C PRO A 76 7.76 12.46 7.45
N TRP A 77 6.91 13.27 8.07
CA TRP A 77 5.49 12.94 8.31
C TRP A 77 4.70 12.70 7.02
N TRP A 78 5.04 13.40 5.92
CA TRP A 78 4.51 13.16 4.58
C TRP A 78 4.78 11.75 4.02
N VAL A 79 5.79 11.05 4.56
CA VAL A 79 6.18 9.67 4.16
C VAL A 79 5.53 8.62 5.08
N ARG A 80 5.10 9.01 6.28
CA ARG A 80 4.60 8.10 7.32
C ARG A 80 3.10 7.80 7.23
N ALA A 81 2.29 8.64 6.58
CA ALA A 81 0.87 8.35 6.32
C ALA A 81 0.24 9.37 5.34
N PRO A 82 -0.68 8.97 4.46
CA PRO A 82 -1.89 9.74 4.23
C PRO A 82 -2.86 9.43 5.38
N ILE A 83 -3.16 10.43 6.21
CA ILE A 83 -4.36 10.58 7.06
C ILE A 83 -5.09 9.26 7.46
N ILE A 84 -4.92 8.86 8.72
CA ILE A 84 -5.95 8.55 9.74
C ILE A 84 -5.26 8.49 11.11
#